data_AF-A0A495L9U1-F1
#
_entry.id   AF-A0A495L9U1-F1
#
_cell.length_a   1.000
_cell.length_b   1.000
_cell.length_c   1.000
_cell.angle_alpha   90.00
_cell.angle_beta   90.00
_cell.angle_gamma   90.00
#
_symmetry.space_group_name_H-M   'P 1'
#
loop_
_entity.id
_entity.type
_entity.pdbx_description
1 polymer ?
#
loop_
_entity_poly.entity_id
_entity_poly.type
_entity_poly.pdbx_seq_one_letter_code
_entity_poly.pdbx_strand_id
1 'polypeptide(L)'
;MAHRPAGYGRRWNGLLLSVAILVVIAVIGFLGARWVAQRTAPPVSMPWGPDCAVTTEEGQVRLDRDQARRATTAAAVTVQGDAAPVAAPDTDDIPDEVMARLVEGPEDDAGPSLTCRSTNNPDLQVQDELEPTGLTARAQNLHNGLTDHFTDLSLGGYEPGGYDTGHGENSAHYEGRAIDIFYRPVDEDNRRAGWIMAHWLIAHAPDYEVAVIIFDDRIWSTTFPSLGWRHYEADPDNEILRHLDHVHVDVQRGEESADAG
;
A
#
# COMPACT_ATOMS: atom_id res chain seq x y z
N MET A 1 40.72 35.15 62.56
CA MET A 1 40.72 34.62 61.18
C MET A 1 39.44 33.83 60.99
N ALA A 2 38.53 34.32 60.14
CA ALA A 2 37.25 33.68 59.87
C ALA A 2 37.38 32.78 58.62
N HIS A 3 37.23 31.47 58.78
CA HIS A 3 37.12 30.54 57.66
C HIS A 3 35.65 30.36 57.27
N ARG A 4 35.30 30.76 56.03
CA ARG A 4 34.02 30.43 55.39
C ARG A 4 34.05 28.97 54.92
N PRO A 5 33.04 28.13 55.20
CA PRO A 5 32.93 26.82 54.56
C PRO A 5 32.46 26.97 53.11
N ALA A 6 33.19 26.35 52.19
CA ALA A 6 32.87 26.30 50.77
C ALA A 6 31.67 25.38 50.51
N GLY A 7 30.68 25.87 49.77
CA GLY A 7 29.41 25.20 49.50
C GLY A 7 29.55 23.88 48.75
N TYR A 8 29.08 22.81 49.38
CA TYR A 8 28.98 21.45 48.82
C TYR A 8 27.84 21.27 47.79
N GLY A 9 26.99 22.28 47.60
CA GLY A 9 25.75 22.16 46.80
C GLY A 9 25.89 22.32 45.28
N ARG A 10 27.01 22.85 44.77
CA ARG A 10 27.10 23.23 43.34
C ARG A 10 27.50 22.06 42.42
N ARG A 11 28.22 21.05 42.93
CA ARG A 11 28.69 19.90 42.12
C ARG A 11 27.61 18.85 41.89
N TRP A 12 26.72 18.65 42.86
CA TRP A 12 25.60 17.71 42.76
C TRP A 12 24.50 18.21 41.82
N ASN A 13 24.18 19.50 41.87
CA ASN A 13 23.19 20.08 40.96
C ASN A 13 23.64 20.04 39.49
N GLY A 14 24.95 20.19 39.24
CA GLY A 14 25.52 20.03 37.89
C GLY A 14 25.44 18.59 37.38
N LEU A 15 25.67 17.61 38.24
CA LEU A 15 25.58 16.19 37.89
C LEU A 15 24.13 15.76 37.62
N LEU A 16 23.19 16.24 38.44
CA LEU A 16 21.75 16.01 38.27
C LEU A 16 21.23 16.66 36.98
N LEU A 17 21.67 17.89 36.65
CA LEU A 17 21.30 18.55 35.39
C LEU A 17 21.83 17.77 34.18
N SER A 18 23.09 17.33 34.21
CA SER A 18 23.68 16.57 33.12
C SER A 18 22.97 15.24 32.88
N VAL A 19 22.60 14.53 33.95
CA VAL A 19 21.81 13.28 33.85
C VAL A 19 20.42 13.57 33.28
N ALA A 20 19.74 14.62 33.74
CA ALA A 20 18.42 14.99 33.22
C ALA A 20 18.47 15.34 31.72
N ILE A 21 19.49 16.08 31.27
CA ILE A 21 19.68 16.41 29.86
C ILE A 21 19.94 15.15 29.02
N LEU A 22 20.79 14.23 29.50
CA LEU A 22 21.05 12.97 28.79
C LEU A 22 19.80 12.10 28.67
N VAL A 23 18.95 12.05 29.71
CA VAL A 23 17.67 11.34 29.65
C VAL A 23 16.74 11.98 28.63
N VAL A 24 16.63 13.31 28.61
CA VAL A 24 15.80 14.02 27.62
C VAL A 24 16.30 13.78 26.19
N ILE A 25 17.61 13.83 25.94
CA ILE A 25 18.19 13.54 24.62
C ILE A 25 17.93 12.08 24.22
N ALA A 26 18.07 11.13 25.14
CA ALA A 26 17.77 9.73 24.88
C ALA A 26 16.29 9.50 24.55
N VAL A 27 15.38 10.18 25.27
CA VAL A 27 13.94 10.12 24.99
C VAL A 27 13.62 10.75 23.63
N ILE A 28 14.18 11.91 23.31
CA ILE A 28 13.99 12.57 22.00
C ILE A 28 14.57 11.68 20.88
N GLY A 29 15.75 11.09 21.09
CA GLY A 29 16.36 10.17 20.13
C GLY A 29 15.52 8.91 19.93
N PHE A 30 14.95 8.35 20.99
CA PHE A 30 14.06 7.19 20.93
C PHE A 30 12.74 7.52 20.25
N LEU A 31 12.11 8.65 20.59
CA LEU A 31 10.88 9.12 19.95
C LEU A 31 11.11 9.48 18.47
N GLY A 32 12.23 10.12 18.15
CA GLY A 32 12.63 10.43 16.78
C GLY A 32 12.91 9.17 15.97
N ALA A 33 13.62 8.18 16.54
CA ALA A 33 13.86 6.89 15.89
C ALA A 33 12.55 6.11 15.69
N ARG A 34 11.63 6.15 16.65
CA ARG A 34 10.30 5.53 16.53
C ARG A 34 9.46 6.22 15.46
N TRP A 35 9.44 7.55 15.42
CA TRP A 35 8.73 8.34 14.41
C TRP A 35 9.28 8.09 13.01
N VAL A 36 10.61 8.03 12.87
CA VAL A 36 11.27 7.65 11.60
C VAL A 36 10.90 6.21 11.25
N ALA A 37 11.06 5.24 12.15
CA ALA A 37 10.73 3.84 11.88
C ALA A 37 9.26 3.64 11.48
N GLN A 38 8.32 4.34 12.12
CA GLN A 38 6.90 4.31 11.75
C GLN A 38 6.65 4.90 10.36
N ARG A 39 7.46 5.87 9.92
CA ARG A 39 7.37 6.44 8.56
C ARG A 39 8.17 5.68 7.50
N THR A 40 9.27 5.02 7.88
CA THR A 40 10.31 4.53 6.95
C THR A 40 10.60 3.04 7.01
N ALA A 41 10.21 2.32 8.06
CA ALA A 41 10.49 0.88 8.16
C ALA A 41 9.23 0.09 7.75
N PRO A 42 9.16 -0.38 6.49
CA PRO A 42 8.03 -1.18 6.06
C PRO A 42 8.03 -2.53 6.79
N PRO A 43 6.86 -3.19 6.88
CA PRO A 43 6.79 -4.59 7.31
C PRO A 43 7.56 -5.46 6.30
N VAL A 44 8.82 -5.78 6.62
CA VAL A 44 9.66 -6.64 5.79
C VAL A 44 9.09 -8.07 5.82
N SER A 45 8.64 -8.54 4.67
CA SER A 45 8.19 -9.92 4.49
C SER A 45 9.41 -10.82 4.27
N MET A 46 9.80 -11.59 5.28
CA MET A 46 10.96 -12.49 5.21
C MET A 46 10.71 -13.65 4.22
N PRO A 47 11.70 -14.11 3.43
CA PRO A 47 11.51 -15.09 2.35
C PRO A 47 10.78 -16.39 2.72
N TRP A 48 10.84 -16.78 3.99
CA TRP A 48 10.30 -18.01 4.60
C TRP A 48 9.06 -17.78 5.46
N GLY A 49 8.43 -16.61 5.35
CA GLY A 49 7.17 -16.25 6.00
C GLY A 49 5.94 -16.44 5.10
N PRO A 50 4.73 -16.34 5.66
CA PRO A 50 3.49 -16.41 4.89
C PRO A 50 3.39 -15.28 3.88
N ASP A 51 2.62 -15.52 2.83
CA ASP A 51 2.53 -14.65 1.66
C ASP A 51 2.01 -13.27 2.02
N CYS A 52 1.12 -13.17 3.01
CA CYS A 52 0.47 -11.93 3.39
C CYS A 52 0.55 -11.67 4.91
N ALA A 53 0.50 -10.40 5.26
CA ALA A 53 0.43 -9.96 6.65
C ALA A 53 -0.40 -8.67 6.79
N VAL A 54 -1.14 -8.57 7.89
CA VAL A 54 -1.89 -7.38 8.31
C VAL A 54 -1.25 -6.81 9.56
N THR A 55 -1.00 -5.49 9.57
CA THR A 55 -0.43 -4.79 10.72
C THR A 55 -1.55 -4.23 11.58
N THR A 56 -1.77 -4.84 12.74
CA THR A 56 -2.69 -4.37 13.79
C THR A 56 -1.92 -3.60 14.87
N GLU A 57 -2.61 -3.09 15.90
CA GLU A 57 -1.95 -2.49 17.07
C GLU A 57 -1.10 -3.48 17.86
N GLU A 58 -1.52 -4.74 17.91
CA GLU A 58 -0.86 -5.80 18.68
C GLU A 58 0.36 -6.38 17.96
N GLY A 59 0.45 -6.17 16.64
CA GLY A 59 1.57 -6.60 15.82
C GLY A 59 1.15 -7.02 14.42
N GLN A 60 1.96 -7.87 13.79
CA GLN A 60 1.62 -8.43 12.48
C GLN A 60 0.88 -9.75 12.63
N VAL A 61 -0.33 -9.82 12.08
CA VAL A 61 -1.09 -11.06 11.90
C VAL A 61 -0.79 -11.60 10.51
N ARG A 62 -0.52 -12.90 10.45
CA ARG A 62 -0.10 -13.59 9.24
C ARG A 62 -1.29 -14.25 8.56
N LEU A 63 -1.39 -14.10 7.24
CA LEU A 63 -2.43 -14.72 6.43
C LEU A 63 -1.76 -15.49 5.28
N ASP A 64 -2.32 -16.65 4.95
CA ASP A 64 -2.07 -17.19 3.61
C ASP A 64 -2.78 -16.34 2.54
N ARG A 65 -2.48 -16.63 1.26
CA ARG A 65 -3.04 -15.89 0.14
C ARG A 65 -4.56 -15.96 0.08
N ASP A 66 -5.14 -17.13 0.35
CA ASP A 66 -6.58 -17.34 0.23
C ASP A 66 -7.32 -16.63 1.37
N GLN A 67 -6.77 -16.65 2.58
CA GLN A 67 -7.24 -15.85 3.69
C GLN A 67 -7.20 -14.35 3.36
N ALA A 68 -6.09 -13.86 2.79
CA ALA A 68 -5.98 -12.46 2.40
C ALA A 68 -7.03 -12.07 1.34
N ARG A 69 -7.25 -12.89 0.30
CA ARG A 69 -8.28 -12.67 -0.72
C ARG A 69 -9.69 -12.61 -0.12
N ARG A 70 -10.03 -13.57 0.75
CA ARG A 70 -11.34 -13.60 1.42
C ARG A 70 -11.51 -12.38 2.33
N ALA A 71 -10.51 -12.06 3.14
CA ALA A 71 -10.57 -10.92 4.06
C ALA A 71 -10.75 -9.58 3.32
N THR A 72 -9.99 -9.33 2.26
CA THR A 72 -10.08 -8.07 1.51
C THR A 72 -11.35 -7.98 0.68
N THR A 73 -11.83 -9.10 0.13
CA THR A 73 -13.15 -9.16 -0.52
C THR A 73 -14.27 -8.91 0.48
N ALA A 74 -14.22 -9.52 1.67
CA ALA A 74 -15.20 -9.27 2.74
C ALA A 74 -15.18 -7.81 3.23
N ALA A 75 -14.00 -7.20 3.33
CA ALA A 75 -13.86 -5.78 3.67
C ALA A 75 -14.49 -4.88 2.59
N ALA A 76 -14.25 -5.19 1.31
CA ALA A 76 -14.88 -4.49 0.18
C ALA A 76 -16.41 -4.64 0.19
N VAL A 77 -16.93 -5.85 0.45
CA VAL A 77 -18.38 -6.09 0.57
C VAL A 77 -18.97 -5.29 1.73
N THR A 78 -18.28 -5.26 2.88
CA THR A 78 -18.74 -4.52 4.08
C THR A 78 -18.94 -3.04 3.79
N VAL A 79 -18.00 -2.41 3.08
CA VAL A 79 -18.08 -0.97 2.74
C VAL A 79 -19.09 -0.67 1.65
N GLN A 80 -19.25 -1.57 0.67
CA GLN A 80 -20.26 -1.44 -0.38
C GLN A 80 -21.69 -1.71 0.13
N GLY A 81 -21.84 -2.46 1.21
CA GLY A 81 -23.12 -2.80 1.81
C GLY A 81 -24.03 -3.56 0.83
N ASP A 82 -25.30 -3.18 0.77
CA ASP A 82 -26.31 -3.81 -0.08
C ASP A 82 -26.03 -3.67 -1.60
N ALA A 83 -25.13 -2.77 -1.98
CA ALA A 83 -24.75 -2.55 -3.38
C ALA A 83 -23.59 -3.47 -3.84
N ALA A 84 -22.99 -4.25 -2.94
CA ALA A 84 -21.91 -5.16 -3.29
C ALA A 84 -22.37 -6.19 -4.35
N PRO A 85 -21.63 -6.36 -5.47
CA PRO A 85 -22.00 -7.29 -6.52
C PRO A 85 -21.80 -8.77 -6.14
N VAL A 86 -21.00 -9.02 -5.10
CA VAL A 86 -20.69 -10.36 -4.58
C VAL A 86 -21.12 -10.50 -3.12
N ALA A 87 -21.43 -11.73 -2.71
CA ALA A 87 -21.67 -12.03 -1.30
C ALA A 87 -20.36 -12.00 -0.51
N ALA A 88 -20.43 -11.64 0.77
CA ALA A 88 -19.29 -11.71 1.67
C ALA A 88 -18.78 -13.16 1.74
N PRO A 89 -17.48 -13.42 1.49
CA PRO A 89 -16.90 -14.74 1.66
C PRO A 89 -16.83 -15.11 3.15
N ASP A 90 -16.68 -16.40 3.43
CA ASP A 90 -16.45 -16.90 4.78
C ASP A 90 -15.09 -16.45 5.31
N THR A 91 -15.10 -15.85 6.51
CA THR A 91 -13.91 -15.35 7.22
C THR A 91 -13.86 -15.86 8.67
N ASP A 92 -14.59 -16.93 9.01
CA ASP A 92 -14.64 -17.49 10.38
C ASP A 92 -13.26 -17.94 10.89
N ASP A 93 -12.30 -18.21 9.99
CA ASP A 93 -10.92 -18.57 10.30
C ASP A 93 -9.96 -17.36 10.40
N ILE A 94 -10.46 -16.15 10.23
CA ILE A 94 -9.68 -14.90 10.20
C ILE A 94 -10.01 -14.09 11.47
N PRO A 95 -9.01 -13.62 12.23
CA PRO A 95 -9.26 -12.88 13.46
C PRO A 95 -10.05 -11.58 13.25
N ASP A 96 -10.97 -11.25 14.16
CA ASP A 96 -11.81 -10.06 14.08
C ASP A 96 -10.99 -8.76 14.00
N GLU A 97 -9.84 -8.70 14.68
CA GLU A 97 -8.94 -7.54 14.64
C GLU A 97 -8.32 -7.31 13.25
N VAL A 98 -8.17 -8.38 12.44
CA VAL A 98 -7.73 -8.26 11.04
C VAL A 98 -8.84 -7.64 10.20
N MET A 99 -10.08 -8.12 10.38
CA MET A 99 -11.23 -7.61 9.64
C MET A 99 -11.51 -6.14 9.97
N ALA A 100 -11.51 -5.79 11.26
CA ALA A 100 -11.65 -4.40 11.71
C ALA A 100 -10.55 -3.51 11.10
N ARG A 101 -9.29 -3.97 11.14
CA ARG A 101 -8.15 -3.22 10.57
C ARG A 101 -8.29 -3.03 9.05
N LEU A 102 -8.77 -4.01 8.31
CA LEU A 102 -8.96 -3.90 6.85
C LEU A 102 -10.11 -2.99 6.45
N VAL A 103 -11.18 -2.93 7.25
CA VAL A 103 -12.36 -2.10 6.98
C VAL A 103 -12.17 -0.66 7.45
N GLU A 104 -11.64 -0.47 8.66
CA GLU A 104 -11.58 0.84 9.32
C GLU A 104 -10.25 1.55 9.09
N GLY A 105 -9.18 0.79 8.85
CA GLY A 105 -7.80 1.27 8.85
C GLY A 105 -7.21 1.38 10.27
N PRO A 106 -5.99 1.90 10.41
CA PRO A 106 -5.44 2.30 11.71
C PRO A 106 -6.30 3.37 12.45
N GLU A 107 -6.29 3.39 13.79
CA GLU A 107 -7.17 4.28 14.59
C GLU A 107 -7.07 5.78 14.22
N ASP A 108 -5.89 6.25 13.81
CA ASP A 108 -5.60 7.65 13.51
C ASP A 108 -5.24 7.91 12.02
N ASP A 109 -5.45 6.94 11.13
CA ASP A 109 -5.00 6.99 9.73
C ASP A 109 -5.78 5.99 8.86
N ALA A 110 -6.09 6.31 7.61
CA ALA A 110 -6.56 5.32 6.62
C ALA A 110 -5.43 4.45 6.00
N GLY A 111 -4.16 4.66 6.36
CA GLY A 111 -2.96 4.13 5.71
C GLY A 111 -2.81 2.59 5.52
N PRO A 112 -1.67 2.15 4.92
CA PRO A 112 -1.46 0.77 4.51
C PRO A 112 -1.49 -0.19 5.70
N SER A 113 -2.40 -1.17 5.63
CA SER A 113 -2.60 -2.17 6.69
C SER A 113 -2.20 -3.57 6.26
N LEU A 114 -2.36 -3.90 4.99
CA LEU A 114 -2.04 -5.23 4.44
C LEU A 114 -0.90 -5.14 3.43
N THR A 115 0.01 -6.11 3.52
CA THR A 115 1.01 -6.37 2.48
C THR A 115 0.99 -7.85 2.10
N CYS A 116 1.16 -8.15 0.81
CA CYS A 116 1.46 -9.49 0.33
C CYS A 116 2.75 -9.48 -0.49
N ARG A 117 3.47 -10.59 -0.49
CA ARG A 117 4.57 -10.83 -1.41
C ARG A 117 4.01 -11.34 -2.73
N SER A 118 4.43 -10.77 -3.84
CA SER A 118 4.18 -11.34 -5.17
C SER A 118 5.39 -11.10 -6.04
N THR A 119 5.69 -12.01 -6.97
CA THR A 119 6.83 -11.89 -7.88
C THR A 119 6.35 -11.83 -9.31
N ASN A 120 7.22 -11.36 -10.21
CA ASN A 120 6.94 -11.47 -11.64
C ASN A 120 6.84 -12.95 -12.04
N ASN A 121 5.91 -13.22 -12.95
CA ASN A 121 5.76 -14.52 -13.60
C ASN A 121 6.61 -14.51 -14.87
N PRO A 122 7.73 -15.27 -14.93
CA PRO A 122 8.64 -15.28 -16.07
C PRO A 122 8.04 -15.94 -17.31
N ASP A 123 6.93 -16.68 -17.16
CA ASP A 123 6.29 -17.37 -18.28
C ASP A 123 5.34 -16.45 -19.07
N LEU A 124 5.10 -15.22 -18.57
CA LEU A 124 4.26 -14.25 -19.25
C LEU A 124 5.00 -13.64 -20.43
N GLN A 125 4.31 -13.54 -21.57
CA GLN A 125 4.80 -12.84 -22.75
C GLN A 125 4.23 -11.42 -22.82
N VAL A 126 4.94 -10.55 -23.55
CA VAL A 126 4.46 -9.22 -23.93
C VAL A 126 3.14 -9.33 -24.72
N GLN A 127 2.22 -8.42 -24.44
CA GLN A 127 0.94 -8.27 -25.15
C GLN A 127 0.90 -6.88 -25.81
N ASP A 128 1.22 -6.82 -27.10
CA ASP A 128 1.20 -5.57 -27.88
C ASP A 128 -0.18 -5.27 -28.48
N GLU A 129 -1.06 -6.26 -28.54
CA GLU A 129 -2.43 -6.10 -29.03
C GLU A 129 -3.33 -5.54 -27.93
N LEU A 130 -4.02 -4.44 -28.24
CA LEU A 130 -5.00 -3.82 -27.36
C LEU A 130 -6.41 -4.30 -27.71
N GLU A 131 -7.18 -4.57 -26.68
CA GLU A 131 -8.63 -4.74 -26.73
C GLU A 131 -9.32 -3.44 -27.18
N PRO A 132 -10.59 -3.47 -27.61
CA PRO A 132 -11.32 -2.26 -28.03
C PRO A 132 -11.40 -1.15 -26.98
N THR A 133 -11.20 -1.48 -25.71
CA THR A 133 -11.14 -0.56 -24.56
C THR A 133 -9.82 0.23 -24.51
N GLY A 134 -8.80 -0.18 -25.25
CA GLY A 134 -7.43 0.35 -25.15
C GLY A 134 -6.55 -0.35 -24.12
N LEU A 135 -7.05 -1.41 -23.48
CA LEU A 135 -6.30 -2.22 -22.52
C LEU A 135 -5.68 -3.44 -23.21
N THR A 136 -4.53 -3.90 -22.72
CA THR A 136 -4.03 -5.26 -23.01
C THR A 136 -5.02 -6.31 -22.50
N ALA A 137 -5.01 -7.52 -23.06
CA ALA A 137 -5.89 -8.61 -22.60
C ALA A 137 -5.76 -8.88 -21.08
N ARG A 138 -4.53 -8.79 -20.54
CA ARG A 138 -4.25 -8.93 -19.11
C ARG A 138 -4.88 -7.80 -18.28
N ALA A 139 -4.72 -6.55 -18.70
CA ALA A 139 -5.34 -5.43 -18.01
C ALA A 139 -6.87 -5.45 -18.15
N GLN A 140 -7.41 -5.96 -19.27
CA GLN A 140 -8.84 -6.19 -19.44
C GLN A 140 -9.37 -7.26 -18.48
N ASN A 141 -8.60 -8.32 -18.20
CA ASN A 141 -8.95 -9.31 -17.18
C ASN A 141 -9.02 -8.67 -15.77
N LEU A 142 -8.06 -7.81 -15.42
CA LEU A 142 -8.10 -7.02 -14.19
C LEU A 142 -9.34 -6.11 -14.14
N HIS A 143 -9.61 -5.37 -15.22
CA HIS A 143 -10.79 -4.51 -15.34
C HIS A 143 -12.08 -5.29 -15.06
N ASN A 144 -12.23 -6.47 -15.67
CA ASN A 144 -13.41 -7.32 -15.44
C ASN A 144 -13.50 -7.77 -13.98
N GLY A 145 -12.38 -8.19 -13.39
CA GLY A 145 -12.31 -8.55 -11.97
C GLY A 145 -12.72 -7.41 -11.04
N LEU A 146 -12.31 -6.18 -11.34
CA LEU A 146 -12.73 -4.98 -10.62
C LEU A 146 -14.25 -4.79 -10.71
N THR A 147 -14.83 -4.84 -11.91
CA THR A 147 -16.28 -4.65 -12.10
C THR A 147 -17.12 -5.81 -11.55
N ASP A 148 -16.53 -6.99 -11.40
CA ASP A 148 -17.22 -8.14 -10.81
C ASP A 148 -17.30 -8.04 -9.28
N HIS A 149 -16.38 -7.30 -8.62
CA HIS A 149 -16.29 -7.22 -7.16
C HIS A 149 -16.67 -5.85 -6.58
N PHE A 150 -16.70 -4.81 -7.42
CA PHE A 150 -16.99 -3.44 -6.99
C PHE A 150 -18.06 -2.77 -7.86
N THR A 151 -19.01 -2.11 -7.20
CA THR A 151 -20.01 -1.24 -7.84
C THR A 151 -19.50 0.19 -8.00
N ASP A 152 -20.09 0.93 -8.94
CA ASP A 152 -19.92 2.38 -9.12
C ASP A 152 -18.48 2.87 -9.24
N LEU A 153 -17.59 2.02 -9.78
CA LEU A 153 -16.20 2.36 -10.00
C LEU A 153 -16.05 3.55 -10.96
N SER A 154 -15.27 4.54 -10.56
CA SER A 154 -14.78 5.60 -11.45
C SER A 154 -13.43 5.17 -12.03
N LEU A 155 -13.45 4.50 -13.17
CA LEU A 155 -12.25 4.00 -13.84
C LEU A 155 -11.77 4.96 -14.93
N GLY A 156 -10.45 5.03 -15.12
CA GLY A 156 -9.84 5.74 -16.24
C GLY A 156 -8.35 5.45 -16.36
N GLY A 157 -7.61 6.32 -17.05
CA GLY A 157 -6.20 6.07 -17.39
C GLY A 157 -6.00 5.04 -18.51
N TYR A 158 -7.08 4.59 -19.15
CA TYR A 158 -7.05 3.81 -20.40
C TYR A 158 -8.07 4.35 -21.41
N GLU A 159 -7.64 4.57 -22.65
CA GLU A 159 -8.48 4.99 -23.77
C GLU A 159 -8.07 4.23 -25.03
N PRO A 160 -8.99 4.02 -26.01
CA PRO A 160 -8.64 3.39 -27.27
C PRO A 160 -7.49 4.16 -27.98
N GLY A 161 -6.34 3.52 -28.12
CA GLY A 161 -5.12 4.12 -28.68
C GLY A 161 -4.07 4.56 -27.65
N GLY A 162 -4.34 4.40 -26.35
CA GLY A 162 -3.46 4.77 -25.24
C GLY A 162 -3.55 6.25 -24.86
N TYR A 163 -3.35 6.56 -23.58
CA TYR A 163 -3.19 7.94 -23.12
C TYR A 163 -1.76 8.36 -23.33
N ASP A 164 -1.45 9.36 -24.15
CA ASP A 164 -0.09 9.78 -24.53
C ASP A 164 0.43 11.03 -23.78
N THR A 165 -0.34 11.56 -22.81
CA THR A 165 0.03 12.73 -22.00
C THR A 165 -0.40 12.55 -20.53
N GLY A 166 0.21 13.32 -19.62
CA GLY A 166 -0.17 13.31 -18.19
C GLY A 166 0.58 12.30 -17.31
N HIS A 167 1.44 11.45 -17.89
CA HIS A 167 2.23 10.47 -17.15
C HIS A 167 3.74 10.60 -17.43
N GLY A 168 4.60 10.00 -16.58
CA GLY A 168 6.06 9.96 -16.81
C GLY A 168 6.44 9.16 -18.06
N GLU A 169 7.61 9.42 -18.67
CA GLU A 169 8.03 8.94 -20.01
C GLU A 169 7.92 7.42 -20.27
N ASN A 170 7.87 6.57 -19.24
CA ASN A 170 7.74 5.11 -19.36
C ASN A 170 6.52 4.56 -18.61
N SER A 171 5.42 5.32 -18.62
CA SER A 171 4.18 4.94 -17.95
C SER A 171 3.52 3.72 -18.58
N ALA A 172 3.05 2.79 -17.75
CA ALA A 172 2.27 1.64 -18.18
C ALA A 172 0.92 2.02 -18.83
N HIS A 173 0.44 3.25 -18.63
CA HIS A 173 -0.74 3.80 -19.32
C HIS A 173 -0.52 3.91 -20.84
N TYR A 174 0.71 4.22 -21.28
CA TYR A 174 1.06 4.29 -22.72
C TYR A 174 0.94 2.94 -23.42
N GLU A 175 0.96 1.85 -22.65
CA GLU A 175 0.96 0.47 -23.14
C GLU A 175 -0.38 -0.23 -22.93
N GLY A 176 -1.41 0.47 -22.42
CA GLY A 176 -2.70 -0.14 -22.08
C GLY A 176 -2.61 -1.16 -20.95
N ARG A 177 -1.58 -1.08 -20.09
CA ARG A 177 -1.38 -2.00 -18.95
C ARG A 177 -1.86 -1.45 -17.62
N ALA A 178 -2.21 -0.17 -17.56
CA ALA A 178 -2.57 0.50 -16.31
C ALA A 178 -4.02 0.98 -16.29
N ILE A 179 -4.57 0.99 -15.08
CA ILE A 179 -5.92 1.47 -14.76
C ILE A 179 -5.80 2.36 -13.53
N ASP A 180 -6.43 3.53 -13.58
CA ASP A 180 -6.63 4.39 -12.41
C ASP A 180 -8.06 4.23 -11.91
N ILE A 181 -8.19 3.98 -10.60
CA ILE A 181 -9.47 3.93 -9.89
C ILE A 181 -9.59 5.19 -9.04
N PHE A 182 -10.44 6.12 -9.45
CA PHE A 182 -10.55 7.45 -8.83
C PHE A 182 -11.41 7.44 -7.56
N TYR A 183 -10.90 8.11 -6.53
CA TYR A 183 -11.54 8.38 -5.25
C TYR A 183 -11.46 9.89 -4.98
N ARG A 184 -12.48 10.62 -5.45
CA ARG A 184 -12.51 12.09 -5.45
C ARG A 184 -13.72 12.63 -4.69
N PRO A 185 -13.58 13.77 -3.98
CA PRO A 185 -12.35 14.55 -3.78
C PRO A 185 -11.37 13.87 -2.80
N VAL A 186 -10.17 14.44 -2.63
CA VAL A 186 -9.20 13.97 -1.62
C VAL A 186 -9.73 14.28 -0.22
N ASP A 187 -10.23 13.26 0.45
CA ASP A 187 -10.71 13.30 1.84
C ASP A 187 -10.48 11.94 2.53
N GLU A 188 -10.73 11.86 3.83
CA GLU A 188 -10.44 10.66 4.63
C GLU A 188 -11.29 9.45 4.23
N ASP A 189 -12.55 9.66 3.84
CA ASP A 189 -13.48 8.58 3.48
C ASP A 189 -13.08 7.97 2.13
N ASN A 190 -12.76 8.83 1.15
CA ASN A 190 -12.19 8.43 -0.13
C ASN A 190 -10.82 7.77 0.04
N ARG A 191 -9.98 8.28 0.96
CA ARG A 191 -8.69 7.65 1.27
C ARG A 191 -8.87 6.23 1.82
N ARG A 192 -9.82 6.03 2.73
CA ARG A 192 -10.14 4.70 3.28
C ARG A 192 -10.66 3.74 2.20
N ALA A 193 -11.55 4.22 1.32
CA ALA A 193 -12.05 3.42 0.21
C ALA A 193 -10.93 3.01 -0.77
N GLY A 194 -10.01 3.93 -1.08
CA GLY A 194 -8.84 3.63 -1.89
C GLY A 194 -7.89 2.61 -1.24
N TRP A 195 -7.71 2.65 0.08
CA TRP A 195 -6.90 1.66 0.78
C TRP A 195 -7.54 0.27 0.78
N ILE A 196 -8.86 0.16 0.88
CA ILE A 196 -9.57 -1.13 0.72
C ILE A 196 -9.34 -1.70 -0.69
N MET A 197 -9.45 -0.86 -1.73
CA MET A 197 -9.15 -1.25 -3.10
C MET A 197 -7.69 -1.70 -3.28
N ALA A 198 -6.73 -0.93 -2.76
CA ALA A 198 -5.31 -1.26 -2.82
C ALA A 198 -5.00 -2.60 -2.11
N HIS A 199 -5.64 -2.87 -0.97
CA HIS A 199 -5.53 -4.14 -0.25
C HIS A 199 -6.17 -5.32 -1.00
N TRP A 200 -7.28 -5.09 -1.71
CA TRP A 200 -7.87 -6.11 -2.57
C TRP A 200 -6.94 -6.46 -3.74
N LEU A 201 -6.42 -5.45 -4.44
CA LEU A 201 -5.50 -5.61 -5.58
C LEU A 201 -4.23 -6.39 -5.20
N ILE A 202 -3.60 -6.06 -4.08
CA ILE A 202 -2.37 -6.75 -3.62
C ILE A 202 -2.64 -8.22 -3.22
N ALA A 203 -3.79 -8.52 -2.63
CA ALA A 203 -4.19 -9.89 -2.28
C ALA A 203 -4.43 -10.70 -3.56
N HIS A 204 -5.10 -10.11 -4.56
CA HIS A 204 -5.41 -10.72 -5.85
C HIS A 204 -4.33 -10.56 -6.92
N ALA A 205 -3.15 -10.04 -6.57
CA ALA A 205 -2.09 -9.76 -7.54
C ALA A 205 -1.71 -10.96 -8.44
N PRO A 206 -1.67 -12.22 -7.96
CA PRO A 206 -1.42 -13.38 -8.81
C PRO A 206 -2.57 -13.71 -9.76
N ASP A 207 -3.82 -13.38 -9.41
CA ASP A 207 -5.02 -13.69 -10.22
C ASP A 207 -5.12 -12.78 -11.44
N TYR A 208 -4.68 -11.54 -11.27
CA TYR A 208 -4.74 -10.49 -12.29
C TYR A 208 -3.36 -10.05 -12.79
N GLU A 209 -2.32 -10.79 -12.42
CA GLU A 209 -0.94 -10.56 -12.85
C GLU A 209 -0.49 -9.12 -12.58
N VAL A 210 -0.87 -8.56 -11.43
CA VAL A 210 -0.52 -7.19 -11.01
C VAL A 210 0.99 -7.07 -10.81
N ALA A 211 1.57 -5.97 -11.28
CA ALA A 211 2.98 -5.64 -11.13
C ALA A 211 3.22 -4.54 -10.10
N VAL A 212 2.43 -3.46 -10.15
CA VAL A 212 2.60 -2.27 -9.32
C VAL A 212 1.24 -1.75 -8.87
N ILE A 213 1.20 -1.24 -7.63
CA ILE A 213 0.08 -0.48 -7.10
C ILE A 213 0.67 0.80 -6.48
N ILE A 214 0.10 1.97 -6.79
CA ILE A 214 0.47 3.26 -6.20
C ILE A 214 -0.77 3.94 -5.65
N PHE A 215 -0.71 4.35 -4.39
CA PHE A 215 -1.78 5.10 -3.74
C PHE A 215 -1.23 5.83 -2.51
N ASP A 216 -1.72 7.05 -2.25
CA ASP A 216 -1.49 7.76 -0.99
C ASP A 216 0.00 7.86 -0.59
N ASP A 217 0.84 8.36 -1.51
CA ASP A 217 2.31 8.42 -1.39
C ASP A 217 3.00 7.07 -1.13
N ARG A 218 2.34 5.95 -1.44
CA ARG A 218 2.89 4.60 -1.28
C ARG A 218 2.93 3.85 -2.60
N ILE A 219 3.95 3.01 -2.74
CA ILE A 219 4.13 2.09 -3.86
C ILE A 219 4.40 0.68 -3.35
N TRP A 220 3.63 -0.27 -3.88
CA TRP A 220 3.88 -1.70 -3.77
C TRP A 220 4.23 -2.26 -5.16
N SER A 221 5.15 -3.21 -5.24
CA SER A 221 5.56 -3.78 -6.52
C SER A 221 6.17 -5.18 -6.42
N THR A 222 5.98 -5.99 -7.44
CA THR A 222 6.57 -7.33 -7.60
C THR A 222 8.09 -7.32 -7.76
N THR A 223 8.69 -6.20 -8.20
CA THR A 223 10.14 -6.02 -8.31
C THR A 223 10.84 -6.02 -6.95
N PHE A 224 10.15 -5.58 -5.88
CA PHE A 224 10.68 -5.49 -4.52
C PHE A 224 9.78 -6.24 -3.53
N PRO A 225 9.58 -7.55 -3.75
CA PRO A 225 8.47 -8.30 -3.18
C PRO A 225 8.54 -8.43 -1.66
N SER A 226 9.75 -8.35 -1.09
CA SER A 226 9.99 -8.43 0.36
C SER A 226 9.84 -7.09 1.09
N LEU A 227 9.82 -5.97 0.37
CA LEU A 227 9.77 -4.63 0.97
C LEU A 227 8.35 -4.13 1.23
N GLY A 228 7.32 -4.79 0.69
CA GLY A 228 5.92 -4.36 0.84
C GLY A 228 5.70 -2.94 0.34
N TRP A 229 4.89 -2.17 1.07
CA TRP A 229 4.63 -0.75 0.79
C TRP A 229 5.86 0.11 1.08
N ARG A 230 6.27 0.92 0.10
CA ARG A 230 7.38 1.87 0.21
C ARG A 230 6.87 3.27 -0.03
N HIS A 231 7.64 4.29 0.34
CA HIS A 231 7.32 5.66 -0.05
C HIS A 231 7.43 5.82 -1.57
N TYR A 232 6.44 6.45 -2.17
CA TYR A 232 6.43 6.90 -3.55
C TYR A 232 6.83 8.37 -3.60
N GLU A 233 7.84 8.69 -4.39
CA GLU A 233 8.38 10.05 -4.51
C GLU A 233 7.72 10.76 -5.71
N ALA A 234 7.10 11.91 -5.42
CA ALA A 234 6.46 12.77 -6.41
C ALA A 234 6.60 14.24 -5.98
N ASP A 235 6.17 15.17 -6.83
CA ASP A 235 6.07 16.58 -6.47
C ASP A 235 5.17 16.74 -5.23
N PRO A 236 5.69 17.24 -4.09
CA PRO A 236 4.95 17.29 -2.83
C PRO A 236 3.69 18.17 -2.91
N ASP A 237 3.66 19.13 -3.82
CA ASP A 237 2.57 20.10 -3.98
C ASP A 237 1.50 19.64 -4.99
N ASN A 238 1.65 18.44 -5.57
CA ASN A 238 0.73 17.90 -6.57
C ASN A 238 0.04 16.62 -6.08
N GLU A 239 -1.20 16.76 -5.61
CA GLU A 239 -2.01 15.65 -5.08
C GLU A 239 -2.24 14.52 -6.10
N ILE A 240 -2.32 14.85 -7.39
CA ILE A 240 -2.56 13.88 -8.46
C ILE A 240 -1.29 13.04 -8.69
N LEU A 241 -0.12 13.69 -8.82
CA LEU A 241 1.14 12.94 -8.97
C LEU A 241 1.47 12.10 -7.73
N ARG A 242 0.98 12.51 -6.56
CA ARG A 242 1.09 11.76 -5.30
C ARG A 242 0.08 10.63 -5.16
N HIS A 243 -0.82 10.47 -6.14
CA HIS A 243 -1.88 9.45 -6.14
C HIS A 243 -2.78 9.53 -4.91
N LEU A 244 -3.09 10.74 -4.45
CA LEU A 244 -3.98 10.94 -3.30
C LEU A 244 -5.46 10.83 -3.69
N ASP A 245 -5.77 10.94 -4.98
CA ASP A 245 -7.14 10.95 -5.52
C ASP A 245 -7.47 9.72 -6.38
N HIS A 246 -6.54 8.77 -6.53
CA HIS A 246 -6.76 7.53 -7.27
C HIS A 246 -5.78 6.43 -6.88
N VAL A 247 -6.26 5.19 -6.90
CA VAL A 247 -5.41 4.01 -6.85
C VAL A 247 -4.95 3.70 -8.28
N HIS A 248 -3.66 3.81 -8.53
CA HIS A 248 -3.05 3.36 -9.78
C HIS A 248 -2.68 1.88 -9.66
N VAL A 249 -2.98 1.11 -10.69
CA VAL A 249 -2.54 -0.29 -10.81
C VAL A 249 -2.09 -0.57 -12.23
N ASP A 250 -0.93 -1.22 -12.37
CA ASP A 250 -0.50 -1.81 -13.63
C ASP A 250 -0.22 -3.31 -13.54
N VAL A 251 -0.54 -4.00 -14.63
CA VAL A 251 -0.31 -5.44 -14.77
C VAL A 251 1.07 -5.71 -15.37
N GLN A 252 1.64 -6.88 -15.09
CA GLN A 252 2.96 -7.28 -15.58
C GLN A 252 3.05 -7.13 -17.09
N ARG A 253 4.22 -6.70 -17.58
CA ARG A 253 4.49 -6.59 -19.02
C ARG A 253 4.62 -7.97 -19.67
N GLY A 254 5.31 -8.89 -18.99
CA GLY A 254 5.83 -10.13 -19.58
C GLY A 254 7.21 -9.93 -20.21
N GLU A 255 7.82 -11.02 -20.67
CA GLU A 255 9.11 -11.05 -21.36
C GLU A 255 8.92 -11.02 -22.89
N GLU A 256 9.87 -10.43 -23.61
CA GLU A 256 9.91 -10.50 -25.07
C GLU A 256 10.13 -11.95 -25.50
N SER A 257 9.36 -12.42 -26.50
CA SER A 257 9.56 -13.76 -27.04
C SER A 257 10.96 -13.87 -27.66
N ALA A 258 11.74 -14.86 -27.24
CA ALA A 258 13.09 -15.12 -27.76
C ALA A 258 13.15 -15.43 -29.28
N ASP A 259 11.99 -15.60 -29.93
CA ASP A 259 11.85 -15.94 -31.35
C ASP A 259 11.56 -14.74 -32.27
N ALA A 260 11.57 -13.50 -31.77
CA ALA A 260 11.38 -12.28 -32.59
C ALA A 260 12.71 -11.72 -33.13
N GLY A 261 13.48 -12.55 -33.82
CA GLY A 261 14.76 -12.21 -34.48
C GLY A 261 14.72 -12.35 -36.00
#